data_AF-X6HIE4-F1
#
_entry.id   AF-X6HIE4-F1
#
_cell.length_a   1.000
_cell.length_b   1.000
_cell.length_c   1.000
_cell.angle_alpha   90.00
_cell.angle_beta   90.00
_cell.angle_gamma   90.00
#
_symmetry.space_group_name_H-M   'P 1'
#
loop_
_entity.id
_entity.type
_entity.pdbx_description
1 polymer ?
#
loop_
_entity_poly.entity_id
_entity_poly.type
_entity_poly.pdbx_seq_one_letter_code
_entity_poly.pdbx_strand_id
1 'polypeptide(L)'
;MLDRPILTNTDALYPDDLKTLRSVFDALCEEFEISSDTTAAESIARELVRLFQTGMTEAAMLMIAVRARWQGDWKLGGSSAAQA
;
A
#
# COMPACT_ATOMS: atom_id res chain seq x y z
N MET A 1 -30.15 -15.21 8.31
CA MET A 1 -29.38 -14.02 8.71
C MET A 1 -28.45 -13.66 7.57
N LEU A 2 -28.82 -12.68 6.75
CA LEU A 2 -27.91 -12.01 5.82
C LEU A 2 -28.32 -10.53 5.81
N ASP A 3 -28.23 -9.94 7.00
CA ASP A 3 -28.16 -8.49 7.13
C ASP A 3 -26.69 -8.16 6.90
N ARG A 4 -26.34 -7.76 5.67
CA ARG A 4 -25.08 -7.07 5.43
C ARG A 4 -25.38 -5.60 5.68
N PRO A 5 -25.12 -5.06 6.88
CA PRO A 5 -25.30 -3.65 7.11
C PRO A 5 -24.36 -2.88 6.19
N ILE A 6 -24.90 -1.79 5.66
CA ILE A 6 -24.26 -0.82 4.80
C ILE A 6 -22.90 -0.45 5.39
N LEU A 7 -21.85 -0.73 4.63
CA LEU A 7 -20.45 -0.49 4.93
C LEU A 7 -20.23 1.00 5.27
N THR A 8 -20.37 1.35 6.54
CA THR A 8 -19.82 2.60 7.05
C THR A 8 -18.31 2.48 6.99
N ASN A 9 -17.71 3.36 6.18
CA ASN A 9 -16.34 3.44 5.66
C ASN A 9 -15.23 3.59 6.73
N THR A 10 -15.38 2.96 7.89
CA THR A 10 -14.46 2.99 9.04
C THR A 10 -14.56 1.70 9.85
N ASP A 11 -14.94 0.59 9.20
CA ASP A 11 -14.95 -0.71 9.86
C ASP A 11 -13.49 -1.20 9.94
N ALA A 12 -13.07 -1.54 11.16
CA ALA A 12 -11.69 -1.80 11.51
C ALA A 12 -10.98 -2.73 10.51
N LEU A 13 -9.71 -2.44 10.18
CA LEU A 13 -8.89 -3.37 9.43
C LEU A 13 -8.91 -4.72 10.16
N TYR A 14 -9.56 -5.72 9.58
CA TYR A 14 -9.63 -7.03 10.21
C TYR A 14 -8.23 -7.65 10.20
N PRO A 15 -7.94 -8.58 11.13
CA PRO A 15 -6.65 -9.26 11.13
C PRO A 15 -6.33 -9.99 9.81
N ASP A 16 -7.35 -10.37 9.04
CA ASP A 16 -7.18 -10.94 7.71
C ASP A 16 -6.78 -9.89 6.66
N ASP A 17 -7.40 -8.71 6.70
CA ASP A 17 -7.04 -7.56 5.87
C ASP A 17 -5.61 -7.10 6.15
N LEU A 18 -5.22 -7.07 7.43
CA LEU A 18 -3.85 -6.73 7.84
C LEU A 18 -2.82 -7.73 7.31
N LYS A 19 -3.16 -9.03 7.25
CA LYS A 19 -2.29 -10.05 6.62
C LYS A 19 -2.17 -9.79 5.13
N THR A 20 -3.28 -9.51 4.46
CA THR A 20 -3.28 -9.20 3.02
C THR A 20 -2.44 -7.97 2.72
N LEU A 21 -2.65 -6.88 3.46
CA LEU A 21 -1.86 -5.65 3.36
C LEU A 21 -0.37 -5.91 3.62
N ARG A 22 -0.04 -6.72 4.63
CA ARG A 22 1.34 -7.08 4.94
C ARG A 22 1.99 -7.88 3.81
N SER A 23 1.30 -8.88 3.25
CA SER A 23 1.82 -9.68 2.14
C SER A 23 2.02 -8.84 0.87
N VAL A 24 1.09 -7.94 0.57
CA VAL A 24 1.23 -7.00 -0.56
C VAL A 24 2.40 -6.05 -0.34
N PHE A 25 2.52 -5.49 0.86
CA PHE A 25 3.63 -4.61 1.23
C PHE A 25 4.98 -5.29 1.10
N ASP A 26 5.11 -6.51 1.62
CA ASP A 26 6.35 -7.31 1.57
C ASP A 26 6.75 -7.59 0.12
N ALA A 27 5.81 -8.07 -0.69
CA ALA A 27 6.02 -8.32 -2.12
C ALA A 27 6.43 -7.06 -2.89
N LEU A 28 5.87 -5.90 -2.57
CA LEU A 28 6.25 -4.63 -3.20
C LEU A 28 7.63 -4.16 -2.72
N CYS A 29 7.97 -4.35 -1.44
CA CYS A 29 9.31 -4.04 -0.93
C CYS A 29 10.37 -4.92 -1.61
N GLU A 30 10.12 -6.22 -1.75
CA GLU A 30 11.00 -7.13 -2.48
C GLU A 30 11.11 -6.74 -3.97
N GLU A 31 9.98 -6.45 -4.63
CA GLU A 31 9.96 -6.09 -6.05
C GLU A 31 10.72 -4.79 -6.35
N PHE A 32 10.68 -3.82 -5.45
CA PHE A 32 11.37 -2.54 -5.61
C PHE A 32 12.76 -2.52 -4.96
N GLU A 33 13.21 -3.63 -4.37
CA GLU A 33 14.45 -3.73 -3.61
C GLU A 33 14.55 -2.69 -2.48
N ILE A 34 13.42 -2.39 -1.84
CA ILE A 34 13.27 -1.40 -0.78
C ILE A 34 13.35 -2.08 0.59
N SER A 35 14.20 -1.55 1.47
CA SER A 35 14.20 -1.95 2.88
C SER A 35 13.00 -1.37 3.61
N SER A 36 12.35 -2.19 4.45
CA SER A 36 11.15 -1.81 5.22
C SER A 36 11.36 -0.66 6.21
N ASP A 37 12.61 -0.32 6.53
CA ASP A 37 13.01 0.79 7.40
C ASP A 37 13.19 2.14 6.66
N THR A 38 12.91 2.17 5.36
CA THR A 38 13.09 3.38 4.55
C THR A 38 11.80 4.19 4.42
N THR A 39 11.94 5.51 4.22
CA THR A 39 10.81 6.40 3.92
C THR A 39 10.01 5.97 2.69
N ALA A 40 10.67 5.27 1.75
CA ALA A 40 10.00 4.68 0.59
C ALA A 40 9.02 3.57 0.99
N ALA A 41 9.44 2.68 1.90
CA ALA A 41 8.57 1.66 2.47
C ALA A 41 7.40 2.28 3.25
N GLU A 42 7.66 3.28 4.10
CA GLU A 42 6.58 3.99 4.82
C GLU A 42 5.55 4.61 3.86
N SER A 43 6.03 5.15 2.73
CA SER A 43 5.17 5.72 1.69
C SER A 43 4.30 4.65 1.03
N ILE A 44 4.86 3.47 0.73
CA ILE A 44 4.10 2.31 0.22
C ILE A 44 3.05 1.87 1.21
N ALA A 45 3.42 1.66 2.48
CA ALA A 45 2.50 1.22 3.53
C ALA A 45 1.31 2.18 3.70
N ARG A 46 1.61 3.49 3.76
CA ARG A 46 0.59 4.53 3.88
C ARG A 46 -0.35 4.56 2.68
N GLU A 47 0.16 4.30 1.48
CA GLU A 47 -0.68 4.27 0.29
C GLU A 47 -1.57 3.04 0.23
N LEU A 48 -1.04 1.87 0.61
CA LEU A 48 -1.84 0.65 0.73
C LEU A 48 -3.01 0.85 1.70
N VAL A 49 -2.76 1.46 2.86
CA VAL A 49 -3.82 1.78 3.83
C VAL A 49 -4.85 2.73 3.24
N ARG A 50 -4.43 3.77 2.49
CA ARG A 50 -5.36 4.71 1.84
C ARG A 50 -6.24 4.02 0.81
N LEU A 51 -5.66 3.20 -0.06
CA LEU A 51 -6.41 2.43 -1.05
C LEU A 51 -7.41 1.50 -0.37
N PHE A 52 -7.00 0.83 0.71
CA PHE A 52 -7.89 -0.02 1.49
C PHE A 52 -9.07 0.75 2.08
N GLN A 53 -8.83 1.95 2.62
CA GLN A 53 -9.88 2.83 3.13
C GLN A 53 -10.86 3.32 2.05
N THR A 54 -10.45 3.35 0.77
CA THR A 54 -11.37 3.62 -0.35
C THR A 54 -12.23 2.41 -0.74
N GLY A 55 -12.05 1.26 -0.09
CA GLY A 55 -12.76 0.01 -0.38
C GLY A 55 -12.01 -0.92 -1.34
N MET A 56 -10.77 -0.59 -1.73
CA MET A 56 -9.93 -1.46 -2.55
C MET A 56 -9.21 -2.48 -1.66
N THR A 57 -9.80 -3.66 -1.51
CA THR A 57 -9.28 -4.71 -0.62
C THR A 57 -8.57 -5.86 -1.35
N GLU A 58 -8.69 -5.93 -2.69
CA GLU A 58 -8.03 -6.97 -3.47
C GLU A 58 -6.53 -6.71 -3.62
N ALA A 59 -5.72 -7.70 -3.23
CA ALA A 59 -4.27 -7.66 -3.31
C ALA A 59 -3.73 -7.30 -4.71
N ALA A 60 -4.30 -7.87 -5.77
CA ALA A 60 -3.89 -7.60 -7.14
C ALA A 60 -4.11 -6.13 -7.52
N MET A 61 -5.26 -5.56 -7.15
CA MET A 61 -5.56 -4.16 -7.43
C MET A 61 -4.65 -3.22 -6.63
N LEU A 62 -4.39 -3.53 -5.36
CA LEU A 62 -3.48 -2.78 -4.51
C LEU A 62 -2.07 -2.74 -5.11
N MET A 63 -1.54 -3.88 -5.55
CA MET A 63 -0.23 -3.94 -6.22
C MET A 63 -0.19 -3.12 -7.51
N ILE A 64 -1.21 -3.23 -8.36
CA ILE A 64 -1.29 -2.47 -9.62
C ILE A 64 -1.31 -0.96 -9.34
N ALA A 65 -2.14 -0.52 -8.39
CA ALA A 65 -2.27 0.89 -8.03
C ALA A 65 -0.96 1.46 -7.46
N VAL A 66 -0.30 0.74 -6.56
CA VAL A 66 0.99 1.17 -6.01
C VAL A 66 2.08 1.19 -7.08
N ARG A 67 2.16 0.19 -7.95
CA ARG A 67 3.14 0.16 -9.07
C ARG A 67 2.95 1.33 -10.03
N ALA A 68 1.69 1.64 -10.38
CA ALA A 68 1.36 2.78 -11.23
C ALA A 68 1.83 4.09 -10.59
N ARG A 69 1.65 4.24 -9.27
CA ARG A 69 2.09 5.43 -8.53
C ARG A 69 3.61 5.49 -8.35
N TRP A 70 4.25 4.36 -8.10
CA TRP A 70 5.71 4.25 -7.95
C TRP A 70 6.43 4.72 -9.22
N GLN A 71 5.93 4.34 -10.41
CA GLN A 71 6.50 4.76 -11.69
C GLN A 71 6.22 6.24 -12.04
N GLY A 72 5.12 6.82 -11.55
CA GLY A 72 4.71 8.19 -11.89
C GLY A 72 5.21 9.27 -10.92
N ASP A 73 4.90 9.13 -9.63
CA ASP A 73 5.00 10.20 -8.62
C ASP A 73 6.32 10.12 -7.82
N TRP A 74 6.80 8.90 -7.56
CA TRP A 74 7.96 8.67 -6.69
C TRP A 74 9.29 8.51 -7.43
N LYS A 75 9.26 8.08 -8.70
CA LYS A 75 10.45 8.04 -9.57
C LYS A 75 11.04 9.43 -9.85
N LEU A 76 10.25 10.49 -9.71
CA LEU A 76 10.67 11.89 -9.93
C LEU A 76 11.13 12.60 -8.63
N GLY A 77 10.96 11.97 -7.46
CA GLY A 77 11.37 12.53 -6.16
C GLY A 77 12.72 12.01 -5.62
N GLY A 78 13.33 11.03 -6.29
CA GLY A 78 14.60 10.41 -5.88
C GLY A 78 15.88 11.14 -6.29
N SER A 79 15.78 12.38 -6.80
CA SER A 79 16.96 13.21 -7.10
C SER A 79 17.37 14.05 -5.89
N SER A 80 17.81 13.41 -4.81
CA SER A 80 18.65 14.09 -3.82
C SER A 80 19.53 13.09 -3.04
N ALA A 81 20.40 12.41 -3.78
CA ALA A 81 21.58 11.76 -3.23
C ALA A 81 22.78 12.05 -4.15
N ALA A 82 23.09 13.33 -4.30
CA ALA A 82 24.45 13.78 -4.58
C ALA A 82 24.84 14.65 -3.38
N GLN A 83 25.27 13.98 -2.31
CA GLN A 83 25.92 14.64 -1.18
C GLN A 83 27.31 15.12 -1.63
N ALA A 84 27.68 16.28 -1.12
CA ALA A 84 28.82 17.13 -1.47
C ALA A 84 30.21 16.51 -1.27
#